data_AF-A0A7C6Q1U4-F1
#
_entry.id   AF-A0A7C6Q1U4-F1
#
_cell.length_a   1.000
_cell.length_b   1.000
_cell.length_c   1.000
_cell.angle_alpha   90.00
_cell.angle_beta   90.00
_cell.angle_gamma   90.00
#
_symmetry.space_group_name_H-M   'P 1'
#
loop_
_entity.id
_entity.type
_entity.pdbx_description
1 polymer ?
#
loop_
_entity_poly.entity_id
_entity_poly.type
_entity_poly.pdbx_seq_one_letter_code
_entity_poly.pdbx_strand_id
1 'polypeptide(L)'
;MACLLILNVGACHAQDNITNNNQTDYQTNLHAAAGDAQTPVTTGNVVTAAKTVKGYAEKNNAIPSTVQVGSQNVTKGQFTYLMAQAILNINNGKAKATISPIAVSPAPNPTGTTTGTLTKSNYITLASSVANFIKTNGRLPNYVTTVIGKMNPETIAYTMSRILVFYNDNGRLPNYVTVKNIKPTNSGSSGSSTTNSGSSSTTQGNTSNSGLSQYLVATANCQVNDPSIQALASQLTKGLTSEWDKAKAIFNWVRDSISYSFYYNTRYGAVGTLKYRTGNCCDHAHLVVALARAAGIPARYKHGICTFSSGTYGHVWAELYINSKWYSADATSSRNSLGVINSWNTATATILGTYASLPF
;
A
#
# COMPACT_ATOMS: atom_id res chain seq x y z
N MET A 1 5.62 58.46 22.01
CA MET A 1 6.22 57.37 22.81
C MET A 1 5.33 56.15 22.63
N ALA A 2 5.66 55.31 21.64
CA ALA A 2 4.92 54.09 21.35
C ALA A 2 5.71 52.92 21.93
N CYS A 3 5.07 52.09 22.75
CA CYS A 3 5.61 50.78 23.10
C CYS A 3 4.47 49.75 23.12
N LEU A 4 4.14 49.34 21.90
CA LEU A 4 3.86 47.99 21.45
C LEU A 4 3.33 46.96 22.48
N LEU A 5 2.04 46.63 22.35
CA LEU A 5 1.50 45.34 22.75
C LEU A 5 2.21 44.23 21.96
N ILE A 6 2.84 43.28 22.64
CA ILE A 6 3.15 41.98 22.07
C ILE A 6 2.10 40.99 22.56
N LEU A 7 1.08 40.80 21.72
CA LEU A 7 0.21 39.63 21.75
C LEU A 7 1.08 38.39 21.51
N ASN A 8 1.31 37.60 22.55
CA ASN A 8 1.94 36.29 22.41
C ASN A 8 0.89 35.29 21.90
N VAL A 9 0.64 35.31 20.59
CA VAL A 9 -0.13 34.28 19.88
C VAL A 9 0.85 33.26 19.34
N GLY A 10 0.91 32.09 19.97
CA GLY A 10 1.81 31.02 19.58
C GLY A 10 1.48 29.69 20.23
N ALA A 11 0.21 29.27 20.16
CA ALA A 11 -0.13 27.88 20.43
C ALA A 11 0.63 26.99 19.43
N CYS A 12 1.61 26.23 19.95
CA CYS A 12 2.28 25.19 19.19
C CYS A 12 1.25 24.11 18.84
N HIS A 13 0.68 24.18 17.65
CA HIS A 13 -0.15 23.12 17.12
C HIS A 13 0.77 21.95 16.79
N ALA A 14 0.99 21.04 17.74
CA ALA A 14 1.65 19.77 17.46
C ALA A 14 0.90 19.09 16.32
N GLN A 15 1.57 18.86 15.19
CA GLN A 15 0.92 18.21 14.05
C GLN A 15 0.45 16.82 14.50
N ASP A 16 -0.85 16.57 14.43
CA ASP A 16 -1.44 15.29 14.82
C ASP A 16 -1.24 14.18 13.78
N ASN A 17 -1.02 14.58 12.54
CA ASN A 17 -1.05 13.76 11.35
C ASN A 17 0.13 14.12 10.45
N ILE A 18 0.59 13.16 9.64
CA ILE A 18 1.56 13.43 8.56
C ILE A 18 0.79 13.56 7.24
N THR A 19 0.74 14.76 6.66
CA THR A 19 -0.11 15.08 5.50
C THR A 19 0.66 15.45 4.22
N ASN A 20 1.94 15.86 4.29
CA ASN A 20 2.73 16.28 3.13
C ASN A 20 3.92 15.33 2.88
N ASN A 21 3.95 14.75 1.67
CA ASN A 21 5.10 14.03 1.12
C ASN A 21 6.00 15.00 0.35
N ASN A 22 6.73 15.89 1.04
CA ASN A 22 7.83 16.61 0.41
C ASN A 22 9.17 16.06 0.87
N GLN A 23 9.98 15.82 -0.15
CA GLN A 23 11.25 15.10 -0.16
C GLN A 23 12.36 15.93 0.50
N THR A 24 13.36 15.21 1.06
CA THR A 24 14.73 15.67 1.32
C THR A 24 14.91 16.91 2.18
N ASP A 25 15.00 16.71 3.49
CA ASP A 25 16.12 17.32 4.22
C ASP A 25 16.52 16.45 5.42
N TYR A 26 17.73 15.88 5.34
CA TYR A 26 18.45 15.38 6.50
C TYR A 26 19.12 16.59 7.15
N GLN A 27 18.37 17.36 7.92
CA GLN A 27 18.97 18.29 8.87
C GLN A 27 18.38 18.07 10.25
N THR A 28 19.32 17.83 11.16
CA THR A 28 19.15 17.55 12.58
C THR A 28 18.42 18.68 13.27
N ASN A 29 17.24 18.39 13.83
CA ASN A 29 16.75 19.09 15.01
C ASN A 29 16.29 18.04 16.02
N LEU A 30 17.10 17.92 17.05
CA LEU A 30 16.94 17.02 18.18
C LEU A 30 15.84 17.56 19.08
N HIS A 31 14.79 16.77 19.29
CA HIS A 31 14.21 16.68 20.62
C HIS A 31 14.77 15.41 21.26
N ALA A 32 15.76 15.58 22.14
CA ALA A 32 16.10 14.56 23.12
C ALA A 32 14.96 14.56 24.15
N ALA A 33 13.98 13.69 23.98
CA ALA A 33 12.98 13.43 25.02
C ALA A 33 13.50 12.27 25.88
N ALA A 34 13.97 12.63 27.06
CA ALA A 34 14.42 11.75 28.12
C ALA A 34 13.36 10.70 28.49
N GLY A 35 13.81 9.47 28.73
CA GLY A 35 12.97 8.37 29.21
C GLY A 35 13.73 7.05 29.16
N ASP A 36 14.44 6.76 30.25
CA ASP A 36 15.32 5.62 30.56
C ASP A 36 16.47 5.34 29.59
N ALA A 37 17.69 5.20 30.14
CA ALA A 37 18.90 4.87 29.39
C ALA A 37 18.81 3.44 28.84
N GLN A 38 18.01 3.24 27.80
CA GLN A 38 17.92 1.99 27.08
C GLN A 38 19.19 1.83 26.23
N THR A 39 19.92 0.73 26.47
CA THR A 39 21.11 0.37 25.70
C THR A 39 20.79 0.34 24.20
N PRO A 40 21.63 0.92 23.33
CA PRO A 40 21.43 0.84 21.90
C PRO A 40 21.26 -0.60 21.40
N VAL A 41 20.30 -0.81 20.51
CA VAL A 41 20.04 -2.12 19.90
C VAL A 41 20.59 -2.16 18.48
N THR A 42 20.99 -3.33 17.99
CA THR A 42 21.46 -3.46 16.60
C THR A 42 20.27 -3.54 15.63
N THR A 43 20.47 -3.09 14.39
CA THR A 43 19.52 -3.33 13.29
C THR A 43 19.16 -4.81 13.16
N GLY A 44 20.11 -5.72 13.41
CA GLY A 44 19.86 -7.16 13.44
C GLY A 44 18.87 -7.60 14.52
N ASN A 45 18.97 -7.06 15.75
CA ASN A 45 18.01 -7.37 16.81
C ASN A 45 16.59 -6.90 16.45
N VAL A 46 16.46 -5.74 15.80
CA VAL A 46 15.17 -5.22 15.33
C VAL A 46 14.58 -6.12 14.24
N VAL A 47 15.41 -6.58 13.29
CA VAL A 47 15.00 -7.51 12.23
C VAL A 47 14.48 -8.83 12.82
N THR A 48 15.18 -9.41 13.80
CA THR A 48 14.73 -10.63 14.48
C THR A 48 13.39 -10.42 15.17
N ALA A 49 13.24 -9.33 15.93
CA ALA A 49 12.00 -9.02 16.65
C ALA A 49 10.82 -8.74 15.69
N ALA A 50 11.09 -8.22 14.49
CA ALA A 50 10.05 -7.95 13.49
C ALA A 50 9.32 -9.24 13.03
N LYS A 51 10.00 -10.39 13.06
CA LYS A 51 9.38 -11.70 12.78
C LYS A 51 8.28 -12.04 13.78
N THR A 52 8.52 -11.78 15.07
CA THR A 52 7.55 -11.99 16.14
C THR A 52 6.33 -11.08 15.97
N VAL A 53 6.56 -9.80 15.66
CA VAL A 53 5.47 -8.83 15.45
C VAL A 53 4.63 -9.17 14.23
N LYS A 54 5.26 -9.52 13.10
CA LYS A 54 4.54 -9.97 11.90
C LYS A 54 3.65 -11.18 12.22
N GLY A 55 4.21 -12.21 12.86
CA GLY A 55 3.47 -13.42 13.20
C GLY A 55 2.33 -13.18 14.18
N TYR A 56 2.55 -12.34 15.20
CA TYR A 56 1.50 -11.94 16.13
C TYR A 56 0.37 -11.17 15.42
N ALA A 57 0.72 -10.24 14.52
CA ALA A 57 -0.26 -9.45 13.77
C ALA A 57 -1.09 -10.30 12.81
N GLU A 58 -0.48 -11.28 12.15
CA GLU A 58 -1.18 -12.20 11.26
C GLU A 58 -2.13 -13.13 12.02
N LYS A 59 -1.77 -13.51 13.25
CA LYS A 59 -2.59 -14.37 14.10
C LYS A 59 -3.74 -13.61 14.79
N ASN A 60 -3.47 -12.41 15.30
CA ASN A 60 -4.38 -11.72 16.22
C ASN A 60 -5.03 -10.47 15.60
N ASN A 61 -4.67 -10.11 14.37
CA ASN A 61 -5.08 -8.87 13.72
C ASN A 61 -4.84 -7.62 14.60
N ALA A 62 -3.74 -7.63 15.35
CA ALA A 62 -3.34 -6.62 16.31
C ALA A 62 -1.81 -6.58 16.46
N ILE A 63 -1.25 -5.48 16.97
CA ILE A 63 0.18 -5.38 17.30
C ILE A 63 0.36 -5.72 18.78
N PRO A 64 1.37 -6.54 19.17
CA PRO A 64 1.62 -6.83 20.57
C PRO A 64 1.95 -5.55 21.34
N SER A 65 1.47 -5.41 22.57
CA SER A 65 1.68 -4.22 23.40
C SER A 65 3.17 -3.95 23.69
N THR A 66 3.95 -5.02 23.84
CA THR A 66 5.40 -5.02 24.05
C THR A 66 6.11 -6.01 23.13
N VAL A 67 7.37 -5.72 22.80
CA VAL A 67 8.22 -6.54 21.94
C VAL A 67 9.60 -6.67 22.56
N GLN A 68 10.14 -7.89 22.63
CA GLN A 68 11.51 -8.11 23.06
C GLN A 68 12.47 -7.85 21.89
N VAL A 69 13.42 -6.94 22.07
CA VAL A 69 14.47 -6.57 21.11
C VAL A 69 15.82 -6.73 21.79
N GLY A 70 16.55 -7.79 21.44
CA GLY A 70 17.76 -8.17 22.17
C GLY A 70 17.41 -8.55 23.62
N SER A 71 18.03 -7.88 24.58
CA SER A 71 17.79 -8.06 26.02
C SER A 71 16.70 -7.16 26.60
N GLN A 72 16.07 -6.30 25.78
CA GLN A 72 15.15 -5.27 26.27
C GLN A 72 13.72 -5.52 25.80
N ASN A 73 12.75 -5.16 26.65
CA ASN A 73 11.34 -5.06 26.26
C ASN A 73 11.02 -3.61 25.92
N VAL A 74 10.48 -3.39 24.72
CA VAL A 74 10.08 -2.07 24.22
C VAL A 74 8.58 -2.05 23.92
N THR A 75 7.93 -0.89 24.01
CA THR A 75 6.50 -0.75 23.66
C THR A 75 6.27 -0.85 22.15
N LYS A 76 5.03 -1.08 21.71
CA LYS A 76 4.67 -1.03 20.27
C LYS A 76 5.09 0.27 19.58
N GLY A 77 5.01 1.41 20.28
CA GLY A 77 5.43 2.72 19.75
C GLY A 77 6.94 2.83 19.57
N GLN A 78 7.69 2.42 20.59
CA GLN A 78 9.15 2.36 20.53
C GLN A 78 9.62 1.40 19.43
N PHE A 79 8.98 0.23 19.32
CA PHE A 79 9.34 -0.73 18.29
C PHE A 79 9.04 -0.23 16.88
N THR A 80 7.94 0.51 16.68
CA THR A 80 7.62 1.14 15.39
C THR A 80 8.73 2.13 14.97
N TYR A 81 9.23 2.93 15.91
CA TYR A 81 10.39 3.80 15.67
C TYR A 81 11.66 3.03 15.31
N LEU A 82 11.97 1.97 16.07
CA LEU A 82 13.15 1.12 15.81
C LEU A 82 13.07 0.48 14.42
N MET A 83 11.91 -0.03 14.02
CA MET A 83 11.72 -0.60 12.68
C MET A 83 11.90 0.44 11.58
N ALA A 84 11.37 1.65 11.74
CA ALA A 84 11.55 2.74 10.79
C ALA A 84 13.05 3.09 10.61
N GLN A 85 13.78 3.25 11.71
CA GLN A 85 15.22 3.52 11.70
C GLN A 85 16.03 2.36 11.10
N ALA A 86 15.65 1.11 11.40
CA ALA A 86 16.29 -0.08 10.82
C ALA A 86 16.13 -0.14 9.29
N ILE A 87 14.93 0.14 8.78
CA ILE A 87 14.67 0.20 7.33
C ILE A 87 15.56 1.27 6.67
N LEU A 88 15.67 2.46 7.27
CA LEU A 88 16.51 3.54 6.75
C LEU A 88 18.00 3.19 6.79
N ASN A 89 18.47 2.58 7.89
CA ASN A 89 19.85 2.11 8.01
C ASN A 89 20.20 1.09 6.93
N ILE A 90 19.33 0.09 6.72
CA ILE A 90 19.52 -0.92 5.67
C ILE A 90 19.54 -0.25 4.28
N ASN A 91 18.62 0.67 4.01
CA ASN A 91 18.56 1.38 2.73
C ASN A 91 19.84 2.17 2.42
N ASN A 92 20.47 2.71 3.47
CA ASN A 92 21.69 3.50 3.38
C ASN A 92 22.97 2.65 3.50
N GLY A 93 22.89 1.33 3.38
CA GLY A 93 24.05 0.42 3.47
C GLY A 93 24.63 0.25 4.87
N LYS A 94 23.93 0.73 5.91
CA LYS A 94 24.36 0.72 7.32
C LYS A 94 23.66 -0.39 8.12
N ALA A 95 23.52 -1.59 7.56
CA ALA A 95 22.76 -2.68 8.17
C ALA A 95 23.32 -3.20 9.52
N LYS A 96 24.55 -2.82 9.90
CA LYS A 96 25.17 -3.14 11.20
C LYS A 96 25.07 -2.00 12.22
N ALA A 97 24.45 -0.87 11.86
CA ALA A 97 24.33 0.28 12.76
C ALA A 97 23.44 -0.04 13.97
N THR A 98 23.77 0.60 15.09
CA THR A 98 22.96 0.63 16.30
C THR A 98 21.92 1.73 16.24
N ILE A 99 20.83 1.53 16.97
CA ILE A 99 19.71 2.45 17.08
C ILE A 99 19.41 2.59 18.57
N SER A 100 19.47 3.82 19.09
CA SER A 100 19.05 4.11 20.45
C SER A 100 17.52 4.15 20.52
N PRO A 101 16.88 3.34 21.37
CA PRO A 101 15.47 3.51 21.67
C PRO A 101 15.20 4.91 22.24
N ILE A 102 13.98 5.42 22.04
CA ILE A 102 13.51 6.69 22.60
C ILE A 102 12.14 6.46 23.24
N ALA A 103 11.69 7.34 24.12
CA ALA A 103 10.31 7.32 24.60
C ALA A 103 9.35 7.62 23.45
N VAL A 104 8.27 6.83 23.32
CA VAL A 104 7.24 7.01 22.29
C VAL A 104 5.86 6.79 22.88
N SER A 105 5.10 7.87 23.05
CA SER A 105 3.71 7.82 23.50
C SER A 105 2.77 7.31 22.39
N PRO A 106 1.62 6.70 22.74
CA PRO A 106 0.60 6.29 21.78
C PRO A 106 0.05 7.46 20.97
N ALA A 107 -0.55 7.15 19.81
CA ALA A 107 -1.34 8.12 19.07
C ALA A 107 -2.66 8.40 19.84
N PRO A 108 -3.05 9.67 20.04
CA PRO A 108 -4.26 10.02 20.82
C PRO A 108 -5.55 9.64 20.10
N ASN A 109 -5.63 9.79 18.77
CA ASN A 109 -6.83 9.57 17.97
C ASN A 109 -6.49 8.81 16.67
N PRO A 110 -6.04 7.55 16.74
CA PRO A 110 -5.57 6.82 15.58
C PRO A 110 -6.72 6.55 14.59
N THR A 111 -6.51 6.88 13.32
CA THR A 111 -7.52 6.68 12.26
C THR A 111 -6.88 6.21 10.96
N GLY A 112 -7.69 5.79 9.99
CA GLY A 112 -7.22 5.28 8.71
C GLY A 112 -7.37 3.76 8.58
N THR A 113 -7.64 3.31 7.37
CA THR A 113 -8.05 1.93 7.06
C THR A 113 -7.39 1.41 5.78
N THR A 114 -6.35 2.09 5.32
CA THR A 114 -5.71 1.84 4.03
C THR A 114 -5.20 0.41 3.89
N THR A 115 -5.43 -0.14 2.70
CA THR A 115 -4.84 -1.37 2.21
C THR A 115 -4.24 -1.11 0.82
N GLY A 116 -3.36 -1.96 0.33
CA GLY A 116 -2.77 -1.80 -1.00
C GLY A 116 -1.31 -2.19 -1.04
N THR A 117 -0.50 -1.52 -1.87
CA THR A 117 0.92 -1.79 -2.02
C THR A 117 1.71 -0.48 -2.01
N LEU A 118 2.84 -0.46 -1.30
CA LEU A 118 3.81 0.63 -1.35
C LEU A 118 5.07 0.19 -2.10
N THR A 119 5.61 1.03 -3.00
CA THR A 119 6.96 0.81 -3.58
C THR A 119 8.03 0.96 -2.51
N LYS A 120 9.25 0.51 -2.84
CA LYS A 120 10.46 0.86 -2.11
C LYS A 120 10.58 2.34 -1.82
N SER A 121 10.48 3.20 -2.83
CA SER A 121 10.55 4.64 -2.61
C SER A 121 9.48 5.11 -1.59
N ASN A 122 8.23 4.69 -1.75
CA ASN A 122 7.15 5.15 -0.88
C ASN A 122 7.26 4.62 0.56
N TYR A 123 7.65 3.35 0.77
CA TYR A 123 7.81 2.86 2.14
C TYR A 123 9.09 3.40 2.80
N ILE A 124 10.12 3.78 2.03
CA ILE A 124 11.29 4.51 2.55
C ILE A 124 10.87 5.92 2.99
N THR A 125 10.07 6.63 2.18
CA THR A 125 9.47 7.91 2.59
C THR A 125 8.62 7.74 3.85
N LEU A 126 7.75 6.73 3.90
CA LEU A 126 6.95 6.40 5.09
C LEU A 126 7.84 6.20 6.32
N ALA A 127 8.91 5.39 6.22
CA ALA A 127 9.84 5.15 7.32
C ALA A 127 10.53 6.45 7.78
N SER A 128 10.96 7.29 6.84
CA SER A 128 11.57 8.59 7.15
C SER A 128 10.58 9.52 7.87
N SER A 129 9.37 9.69 7.32
CA SER A 129 8.35 10.56 7.91
C SER A 129 7.93 10.11 9.31
N VAL A 130 7.75 8.80 9.51
CA VAL A 130 7.41 8.24 10.83
C VAL A 130 8.54 8.45 11.83
N ALA A 131 9.79 8.16 11.46
CA ALA A 131 10.94 8.36 12.34
C ALA A 131 11.11 9.82 12.74
N ASN A 132 10.97 10.75 11.78
CA ASN A 132 11.10 12.19 12.04
C ASN A 132 9.95 12.73 12.89
N PHE A 133 8.72 12.29 12.62
CA PHE A 133 7.57 12.67 13.43
C PHE A 133 7.72 12.24 14.88
N ILE A 134 8.14 10.99 15.12
CA ILE A 134 8.33 10.48 16.48
C ILE A 134 9.44 11.25 17.20
N LYS A 135 10.58 11.53 16.54
CA LYS A 135 11.66 12.35 17.12
C LYS A 135 11.20 13.75 17.48
N THR A 136 10.31 14.33 16.68
CA THR A 136 9.83 15.71 16.86
C THR A 136 8.74 15.79 17.92
N ASN A 137 7.81 14.83 17.95
CA ASN A 137 6.57 14.90 18.73
C ASN A 137 6.55 13.95 19.94
N GLY A 138 7.55 13.08 20.09
CA GLY A 138 7.62 12.10 21.18
C GLY A 138 6.49 11.05 21.19
N ARG A 139 5.73 10.92 20.10
CA ARG A 139 4.56 10.04 19.99
C ARG A 139 4.35 9.51 18.58
N LEU A 140 3.50 8.49 18.45
CA LEU A 140 3.00 8.03 17.16
C LEU A 140 2.02 9.04 16.52
N PRO A 141 2.03 9.20 15.19
CA PRO A 141 1.04 10.01 14.49
C PRO A 141 -0.35 9.33 14.54
N ASN A 142 -1.44 10.08 14.45
CA ASN A 142 -2.78 9.48 14.33
C ASN A 142 -2.95 8.71 13.01
N TYR A 143 -2.32 9.21 11.95
CA TYR A 143 -2.14 8.53 10.68
C TYR A 143 -1.02 9.15 9.86
N VAL A 144 -0.56 8.40 8.85
CA VAL A 144 0.26 8.90 7.75
C VAL A 144 -0.57 8.88 6.47
N THR A 145 -0.68 10.03 5.79
CA THR A 145 -1.22 10.06 4.42
C THR A 145 -0.16 9.53 3.46
N THR A 146 -0.45 8.37 2.86
CA THR A 146 0.40 7.74 1.85
C THR A 146 -0.27 7.80 0.48
N VAL A 147 0.46 7.38 -0.56
CA VAL A 147 -0.08 7.23 -1.92
C VAL A 147 -1.26 6.23 -2.03
N ILE A 148 -1.45 5.36 -1.03
CA ILE A 148 -2.57 4.43 -0.94
C ILE A 148 -3.62 4.83 0.12
N GLY A 149 -3.51 6.05 0.68
CA GLY A 149 -4.45 6.62 1.64
C GLY A 149 -3.92 6.72 3.08
N LYS A 150 -4.82 6.96 4.03
CA LYS A 150 -4.50 7.17 5.45
C LYS A 150 -4.16 5.84 6.15
N MET A 151 -2.91 5.72 6.55
CA MET A 151 -2.37 4.56 7.25
C MET A 151 -2.30 4.82 8.75
N ASN A 152 -2.99 4.00 9.55
CA ASN A 152 -2.96 4.08 11.01
C ASN A 152 -1.65 3.48 11.60
N PRO A 153 -1.32 3.75 12.88
CA PRO A 153 -0.08 3.29 13.51
C PRO A 153 0.12 1.77 13.54
N GLU A 154 -0.93 1.00 13.79
CA GLU A 154 -0.87 -0.46 13.82
C GLU A 154 -0.55 -1.03 12.44
N THR A 155 -1.13 -0.44 11.39
CA THR A 155 -0.86 -0.79 9.99
C THR A 155 0.56 -0.41 9.58
N ILE A 156 1.08 0.72 10.07
CA ILE A 156 2.48 1.13 9.87
C ILE A 156 3.41 0.10 10.51
N ALA A 157 3.20 -0.25 11.78
CA ALA A 157 4.01 -1.23 12.49
C ALA A 157 4.00 -2.60 11.80
N TYR A 158 2.82 -3.08 11.39
CA TYR A 158 2.70 -4.33 10.63
C TYR A 158 3.45 -4.26 9.30
N THR A 159 3.28 -3.18 8.53
CA THR A 159 3.94 -2.99 7.23
C THR A 159 5.46 -3.00 7.36
N MET A 160 6.00 -2.27 8.35
CA MET A 160 7.44 -2.24 8.62
C MET A 160 7.97 -3.61 9.06
N SER A 161 7.20 -4.36 9.86
CA SER A 161 7.58 -5.72 10.25
C SER A 161 7.72 -6.65 9.05
N ARG A 162 6.82 -6.55 8.06
CA ARG A 162 6.91 -7.33 6.82
C ARG A 162 8.12 -6.97 5.98
N ILE A 163 8.47 -5.68 5.89
CA ILE A 163 9.66 -5.22 5.17
C ILE A 163 10.93 -5.83 5.77
N LEU A 164 11.05 -5.81 7.09
CA LEU A 164 12.23 -6.33 7.78
C LEU A 164 12.31 -7.86 7.74
N VAL A 165 11.18 -8.56 7.83
CA VAL A 165 11.15 -10.03 7.61
C VAL A 165 11.57 -10.38 6.19
N PHE A 166 11.10 -9.64 5.17
CA PHE A 166 11.57 -9.86 3.81
C PHE A 166 13.09 -9.65 3.70
N TYR A 167 13.62 -8.59 4.31
CA TYR A 167 15.06 -8.34 4.32
C TYR A 167 15.84 -9.48 4.97
N ASN A 168 15.36 -10.01 6.10
CA ASN A 168 15.97 -11.17 6.76
C ASN A 168 16.09 -12.37 5.82
N ASP A 169 15.03 -12.65 5.07
CA ASP A 169 14.94 -13.85 4.25
C ASP A 169 15.66 -13.69 2.89
N ASN A 170 15.92 -12.46 2.44
CA ASN A 170 16.39 -12.17 1.07
C ASN A 170 17.68 -11.35 1.00
N GLY A 171 18.22 -10.87 2.12
CA GLY A 171 19.44 -10.03 2.15
C GLY A 171 19.29 -8.65 1.50
N ARG A 172 18.07 -8.26 1.07
CA ARG A 172 17.77 -6.97 0.43
C ARG A 172 16.38 -6.49 0.82
N LEU A 173 16.17 -5.17 0.85
CA LEU A 173 14.83 -4.62 1.03
C LEU A 173 13.92 -4.98 -0.17
N PRO A 174 12.62 -5.21 0.06
CA PRO A 174 11.70 -5.59 -1.01
C PRO A 174 11.46 -4.44 -1.99
N ASN A 175 11.22 -4.72 -3.26
CA ASN A 175 10.89 -3.64 -4.22
C ASN A 175 9.51 -3.02 -3.94
N TYR A 176 8.64 -3.74 -3.24
CA TYR A 176 7.33 -3.27 -2.77
C TYR A 176 6.87 -4.09 -1.55
N VAL A 177 5.95 -3.54 -0.76
CA VAL A 177 5.29 -4.25 0.35
C VAL A 177 3.77 -4.12 0.24
N THR A 178 3.05 -5.21 0.45
CA THR A 178 1.59 -5.18 0.58
C THR A 178 1.20 -4.70 1.97
N VAL A 179 0.31 -3.72 2.02
CA VAL A 179 -0.28 -3.15 3.22
C VAL A 179 -1.63 -3.81 3.48
N LYS A 180 -1.77 -4.44 4.64
CA LYS A 180 -3.06 -4.91 5.17
C LYS A 180 -3.42 -4.04 6.36
N ASN A 181 -4.68 -3.65 6.45
CA ASN A 181 -5.18 -2.82 7.53
C ASN A 181 -5.22 -3.64 8.83
N ILE A 182 -4.51 -3.16 9.85
CA ILE A 182 -4.65 -3.61 11.23
C ILE A 182 -5.46 -2.55 11.96
N LYS A 183 -6.53 -2.97 12.65
CA LYS A 183 -7.41 -2.02 13.35
C LYS A 183 -6.65 -1.37 14.51
N PRO A 184 -6.78 -0.05 14.71
CA PRO A 184 -6.27 0.59 15.90
C PRO A 184 -6.87 -0.05 17.15
N THR A 185 -6.01 -0.40 18.11
CA THR A 185 -6.47 -0.76 19.45
C THR A 185 -6.27 0.46 20.33
N ASN A 186 -7.37 1.05 20.78
CA ASN A 186 -7.34 2.12 21.78
C ASN A 186 -6.78 1.52 23.08
N SER A 187 -5.47 1.58 23.25
CA SER A 187 -4.81 1.25 24.53
C SER A 187 -5.03 2.43 25.47
N GLY A 188 -6.24 2.46 26.02
CA GLY A 188 -6.72 3.44 26.98
C GLY A 188 -8.02 2.97 27.63
N SER A 189 -8.10 1.71 28.03
CA SER A 189 -9.09 1.21 29.01
C SER A 189 -8.65 -0.16 29.50
N SER A 190 -8.11 -0.20 30.72
CA SER A 190 -8.29 -1.35 31.60
C SER A 190 -9.78 -1.52 31.86
N GLY A 191 -10.35 -2.67 31.51
CA GLY A 191 -11.75 -2.98 31.74
C GLY A 191 -11.95 -4.48 31.75
N SER A 192 -12.02 -5.04 32.95
CA SER A 192 -12.40 -6.41 33.24
C SER A 192 -13.86 -6.68 32.88
N SER A 193 -14.18 -7.98 32.76
CA SER A 193 -15.51 -8.63 32.82
C SER A 193 -16.36 -8.66 31.54
N THR A 194 -17.29 -9.59 31.30
CA THR A 194 -17.54 -11.01 31.66
C THR A 194 -18.80 -11.36 30.83
N THR A 195 -18.90 -12.62 30.37
CA THR A 195 -20.12 -13.39 30.01
C THR A 195 -21.09 -13.00 28.87
N ASN A 196 -21.20 -13.98 27.96
CA ASN A 196 -22.39 -14.74 27.52
C ASN A 196 -23.35 -14.28 26.41
N SER A 197 -23.67 -15.33 25.63
CA SER A 197 -24.90 -15.64 24.91
C SER A 197 -25.05 -15.12 23.48
N GLY A 198 -24.69 -16.00 22.54
CA GLY A 198 -25.67 -16.71 21.69
C GLY A 198 -26.57 -15.86 20.79
N SER A 199 -26.41 -16.03 19.48
CA SER A 199 -27.56 -16.32 18.61
C SER A 199 -27.09 -17.00 17.33
N SER A 200 -27.61 -18.21 17.12
CA SER A 200 -27.58 -18.91 15.85
C SER A 200 -28.33 -18.12 14.77
N SER A 201 -27.80 -18.17 13.55
CA SER A 201 -28.58 -18.09 12.31
C SER A 201 -27.89 -18.98 11.29
N THR A 202 -28.65 -19.98 10.86
CA THR A 202 -28.29 -21.16 10.07
C THR A 202 -28.42 -20.90 8.57
N THR A 203 -27.55 -21.57 7.80
CA THR A 203 -27.67 -21.90 6.35
C THR A 203 -27.62 -20.71 5.37
N GLN A 204 -26.93 -20.72 4.23
CA GLN A 204 -26.54 -21.80 3.33
C GLN A 204 -25.47 -21.24 2.35
N GLY A 205 -24.67 -22.13 1.77
CA GLY A 205 -23.39 -21.88 1.11
C GLY A 205 -23.28 -20.68 0.17
N ASN A 206 -22.18 -19.94 0.33
CA ASN A 206 -21.41 -19.46 -0.81
C ASN A 206 -19.94 -19.32 -0.39
N THR A 207 -19.08 -20.05 -1.10
CA THR A 207 -17.63 -20.08 -0.94
C THR A 207 -17.09 -18.65 -1.05
N SER A 208 -16.90 -18.01 0.10
CA SER A 208 -16.54 -16.60 0.16
C SER A 208 -15.11 -16.44 -0.34
N ASN A 209 -14.99 -15.90 -1.56
CA ASN A 209 -13.77 -15.45 -2.23
C ASN A 209 -13.08 -14.31 -1.45
N SER A 210 -12.63 -14.60 -0.22
CA SER A 210 -11.87 -13.68 0.64
C SER A 210 -10.61 -13.13 -0.06
N GLY A 211 -10.04 -13.89 -1.01
CA GLY A 211 -8.87 -13.50 -1.79
C GLY A 211 -9.09 -12.51 -2.94
N LEU A 212 -10.32 -12.38 -3.46
CA LEU A 212 -10.60 -11.60 -4.68
C LEU A 212 -11.16 -10.20 -4.43
N SER A 213 -11.64 -9.92 -3.21
CA SER A 213 -12.23 -8.63 -2.85
C SER A 213 -11.31 -7.43 -3.16
N GLN A 214 -10.00 -7.57 -2.96
CA GLN A 214 -9.01 -6.55 -3.30
C GLN A 214 -8.93 -6.22 -4.80
N TYR A 215 -9.38 -7.14 -5.66
CA TYR A 215 -9.37 -6.98 -7.11
C TYR A 215 -10.69 -6.43 -7.65
N LEU A 216 -11.60 -5.98 -6.78
CA LEU A 216 -12.87 -5.34 -7.13
C LEU A 216 -12.91 -3.85 -6.73
N VAL A 217 -12.00 -3.39 -5.87
CA VAL A 217 -12.04 -2.05 -5.28
C VAL A 217 -11.30 -1.00 -6.13
N ALA A 218 -11.68 0.27 -5.95
CA ALA A 218 -10.98 1.41 -6.53
C ALA A 218 -9.57 1.60 -5.95
N THR A 219 -8.67 2.18 -6.75
CA THR A 219 -7.34 2.64 -6.32
C THR A 219 -7.03 3.99 -6.98
N ALA A 220 -5.92 4.65 -6.61
CA ALA A 220 -5.60 6.02 -7.03
C ALA A 220 -5.72 6.26 -8.56
N ASN A 221 -5.18 5.34 -9.36
CA ASN A 221 -5.21 5.41 -10.83
C ASN A 221 -6.21 4.43 -11.45
N CYS A 222 -6.98 3.72 -10.62
CA CYS A 222 -8.02 2.77 -11.02
C CYS A 222 -9.33 3.21 -10.38
N GLN A 223 -9.88 4.33 -10.85
CA GLN A 223 -11.01 5.02 -10.21
C GLN A 223 -12.35 4.33 -10.52
N VAL A 224 -12.55 3.12 -9.99
CA VAL A 224 -13.74 2.26 -10.20
C VAL A 224 -15.05 2.97 -9.84
N ASN A 225 -15.02 3.84 -8.82
CA ASN A 225 -16.19 4.55 -8.31
C ASN A 225 -16.48 5.85 -9.07
N ASP A 226 -15.69 6.20 -10.09
CA ASP A 226 -15.95 7.38 -10.90
C ASP A 226 -17.24 7.17 -11.73
N PRO A 227 -18.18 8.13 -11.75
CA PRO A 227 -19.44 7.98 -12.47
C PRO A 227 -19.27 7.67 -13.96
N SER A 228 -18.24 8.23 -14.61
CA SER A 228 -17.99 7.99 -16.05
C SER A 228 -17.53 6.55 -16.31
N ILE A 229 -16.74 5.97 -15.41
CA ILE A 229 -16.29 4.57 -15.47
C ILE A 229 -17.49 3.63 -15.23
N GLN A 230 -18.30 3.89 -14.20
CA GLN A 230 -19.47 3.06 -13.89
C GLN A 230 -20.52 3.09 -15.00
N ALA A 231 -20.79 4.28 -15.55
CA ALA A 231 -21.73 4.46 -16.65
C ALA A 231 -21.27 3.69 -17.90
N LEU A 232 -20.01 3.84 -18.29
CA LEU A 232 -19.46 3.13 -19.43
C LEU A 232 -19.42 1.61 -19.21
N ALA A 233 -18.98 1.13 -18.05
CA ALA A 233 -18.98 -0.30 -17.74
C ALA A 233 -20.39 -0.89 -17.83
N SER A 234 -21.40 -0.18 -17.30
CA SER A 234 -22.81 -0.58 -17.39
C SER A 234 -23.30 -0.60 -18.84
N GLN A 235 -22.92 0.39 -19.64
CA GLN A 235 -23.27 0.45 -21.07
C GLN A 235 -22.66 -0.71 -21.85
N LEU A 236 -21.35 -0.97 -21.69
CA LEU A 236 -20.63 -2.02 -22.41
C LEU A 236 -21.11 -3.43 -22.06
N THR A 237 -21.63 -3.62 -20.85
CA THR A 237 -22.08 -4.92 -20.34
C THR A 237 -23.59 -5.13 -20.41
N LYS A 238 -24.34 -4.14 -20.92
CA LYS A 238 -25.80 -4.17 -20.98
C LYS A 238 -26.29 -5.39 -21.79
N GLY A 239 -27.14 -6.20 -21.17
CA GLY A 239 -27.72 -7.40 -21.80
C GLY A 239 -26.78 -8.61 -21.89
N LEU A 240 -25.51 -8.48 -21.49
CA LEU A 240 -24.56 -9.59 -21.45
C LEU A 240 -24.69 -10.34 -20.11
N THR A 241 -24.83 -11.66 -20.18
CA THR A 241 -25.04 -12.51 -19.01
C THR A 241 -23.77 -13.21 -18.56
N SER A 242 -22.88 -13.61 -19.48
CA SER A 242 -21.64 -14.31 -19.15
C SER A 242 -20.52 -13.34 -18.72
N GLU A 243 -19.71 -13.76 -17.74
CA GLU A 243 -18.50 -13.00 -17.32
C GLU A 243 -17.53 -12.80 -18.50
N TRP A 244 -17.42 -13.80 -19.36
CA TRP A 244 -16.56 -13.75 -20.54
C TRP A 244 -17.01 -12.68 -21.53
N ASP A 245 -18.30 -12.61 -21.86
CA ASP A 245 -18.80 -11.62 -22.81
C ASP A 245 -18.67 -10.20 -22.27
N LYS A 246 -18.95 -10.00 -20.98
CA LYS A 246 -18.72 -8.71 -20.31
C LYS A 246 -17.25 -8.30 -20.36
N ALA A 247 -16.34 -9.21 -19.98
CA ALA A 247 -14.90 -8.97 -20.02
C ALA A 247 -14.41 -8.67 -21.44
N LYS A 248 -14.89 -9.43 -22.43
CA LYS A 248 -14.52 -9.28 -23.84
C LYS A 248 -15.01 -7.95 -24.42
N ALA A 249 -16.24 -7.54 -24.10
CA ALA A 249 -16.78 -6.24 -24.52
C ALA A 249 -15.95 -5.08 -23.96
N ILE A 250 -15.62 -5.14 -22.67
CA ILE A 250 -14.76 -4.13 -22.01
C ILE A 250 -13.37 -4.09 -22.65
N PHE A 251 -12.72 -5.26 -22.77
CA PHE A 251 -11.38 -5.36 -23.36
C PHE A 251 -11.34 -4.81 -24.78
N ASN A 252 -12.26 -5.25 -25.65
CA ASN A 252 -12.31 -4.82 -27.05
C ASN A 252 -12.53 -3.31 -27.13
N TRP A 253 -13.45 -2.78 -26.35
CA TRP A 253 -13.73 -1.34 -26.38
C TRP A 253 -12.49 -0.52 -25.99
N VAL A 254 -11.75 -0.91 -24.95
CA VAL A 254 -10.52 -0.18 -24.56
C VAL A 254 -9.46 -0.31 -25.65
N ARG A 255 -9.25 -1.51 -26.18
CA ARG A 255 -8.28 -1.77 -27.26
C ARG A 255 -8.57 -0.94 -28.52
N ASP A 256 -9.84 -0.79 -28.86
CA ASP A 256 -10.26 -0.19 -30.12
C ASP A 256 -10.53 1.32 -30.00
N SER A 257 -10.76 1.83 -28.78
CA SER A 257 -11.16 3.23 -28.55
C SER A 257 -10.09 4.12 -27.92
N ILE A 258 -8.92 3.56 -27.55
CA ILE A 258 -7.83 4.29 -26.89
C ILE A 258 -6.57 4.20 -27.76
N SER A 259 -6.00 5.36 -28.08
CA SER A 259 -4.76 5.44 -28.86
C SER A 259 -3.52 5.28 -27.98
N TYR A 260 -2.54 4.50 -28.44
CA TYR A 260 -1.28 4.36 -27.72
C TYR A 260 -0.42 5.62 -27.83
N SER A 261 0.11 6.09 -26.70
CA SER A 261 1.13 7.15 -26.64
C SER A 261 2.26 6.73 -25.71
N PHE A 262 3.51 6.93 -26.15
CA PHE A 262 4.67 6.52 -25.37
C PHE A 262 5.09 7.60 -24.38
N TYR A 263 5.11 7.23 -23.10
CA TYR A 263 5.71 7.98 -22.00
C TYR A 263 5.95 7.04 -20.82
N TYR A 264 6.76 7.49 -19.86
CA TYR A 264 7.08 6.73 -18.66
C TYR A 264 5.95 6.81 -17.63
N ASN A 265 5.71 5.69 -16.92
CA ASN A 265 4.77 5.55 -15.81
C ASN A 265 3.32 5.93 -16.15
N THR A 266 2.45 5.95 -15.15
CA THR A 266 1.07 6.41 -15.30
C THR A 266 1.02 7.93 -15.48
N ARG A 267 0.15 8.42 -16.38
CA ARG A 267 -0.07 9.87 -16.56
C ARG A 267 -1.52 10.28 -16.29
N TYR A 268 -2.46 9.41 -16.64
CA TYR A 268 -3.88 9.78 -16.69
C TYR A 268 -4.76 8.97 -15.74
N GLY A 269 -4.31 7.77 -15.35
CA GLY A 269 -5.17 6.80 -14.68
C GLY A 269 -6.38 6.42 -15.55
N ALA A 270 -7.33 5.65 -15.01
CA ALA A 270 -8.48 5.19 -15.77
C ALA A 270 -9.35 6.34 -16.29
N VAL A 271 -9.68 7.30 -15.42
CA VAL A 271 -10.58 8.43 -15.76
C VAL A 271 -9.95 9.37 -16.78
N GLY A 272 -8.67 9.71 -16.61
CA GLY A 272 -7.99 10.55 -17.58
C GLY A 272 -7.82 9.84 -18.92
N THR A 273 -7.53 8.53 -18.92
CA THR A 273 -7.42 7.74 -20.17
C THR A 273 -8.75 7.70 -20.91
N LEU A 274 -9.86 7.50 -20.18
CA LEU A 274 -11.22 7.57 -20.72
C LEU A 274 -11.52 8.95 -21.32
N LYS A 275 -11.15 10.02 -20.62
CA LYS A 275 -11.38 11.40 -21.06
C LYS A 275 -10.57 11.76 -22.31
N TYR A 276 -9.27 11.49 -22.30
CA TYR A 276 -8.33 11.93 -23.34
C TYR A 276 -8.18 10.94 -24.50
N ARG A 277 -8.73 9.73 -24.38
CA ARG A 277 -8.69 8.69 -25.43
C ARG A 277 -7.28 8.31 -25.86
N THR A 278 -6.33 8.45 -24.97
CA THR A 278 -4.95 8.06 -25.20
C THR A 278 -4.25 7.64 -23.91
N GLY A 279 -3.29 6.73 -24.02
CA GLY A 279 -2.35 6.45 -22.95
C GLY A 279 -1.27 5.44 -23.30
N ASN A 280 -0.33 5.21 -22.37
CA ASN A 280 0.66 4.13 -22.49
C ASN A 280 0.10 2.80 -21.96
N CYS A 281 0.97 1.80 -21.78
CA CYS A 281 0.60 0.48 -21.26
C CYS A 281 -0.02 0.51 -19.85
N CYS A 282 0.47 1.38 -18.95
CA CYS A 282 -0.07 1.52 -17.60
C CYS A 282 -1.50 2.08 -17.64
N ASP A 283 -1.69 3.13 -18.42
CA ASP A 283 -2.98 3.84 -18.56
C ASP A 283 -4.05 3.00 -19.27
N HIS A 284 -3.66 2.22 -20.30
CA HIS A 284 -4.55 1.21 -20.87
C HIS A 284 -4.96 0.16 -19.84
N ALA A 285 -3.99 -0.39 -19.10
CA ALA A 285 -4.28 -1.38 -18.07
C ALA A 285 -5.18 -0.80 -16.98
N HIS A 286 -4.98 0.45 -16.56
CA HIS A 286 -5.85 1.13 -15.60
C HIS A 286 -7.30 1.18 -16.05
N LEU A 287 -7.53 1.58 -17.31
CA LEU A 287 -8.89 1.67 -17.83
C LEU A 287 -9.56 0.30 -17.97
N VAL A 288 -8.84 -0.72 -18.46
CA VAL A 288 -9.36 -2.11 -18.50
C VAL A 288 -9.75 -2.58 -17.10
N VAL A 289 -8.85 -2.44 -16.12
CA VAL A 289 -9.07 -2.90 -14.75
C VAL A 289 -10.22 -2.13 -14.11
N ALA A 290 -10.31 -0.81 -14.29
CA ALA A 290 -11.37 0.00 -13.69
C ALA A 290 -12.76 -0.36 -14.23
N LEU A 291 -12.89 -0.53 -15.55
CA LEU A 291 -14.15 -0.92 -16.19
C LEU A 291 -14.56 -2.35 -15.79
N ALA A 292 -13.60 -3.29 -15.76
CA ALA A 292 -13.87 -4.67 -15.34
C ALA A 292 -14.34 -4.74 -13.89
N ARG A 293 -13.66 -4.04 -12.98
CA ARG A 293 -14.06 -3.95 -11.56
C ARG A 293 -15.43 -3.32 -11.38
N ALA A 294 -15.74 -2.26 -12.13
CA ALA A 294 -17.05 -1.61 -12.12
C ALA A 294 -18.16 -2.55 -12.63
N ALA A 295 -17.83 -3.49 -13.53
CA ALA A 295 -18.72 -4.55 -13.98
C ALA A 295 -18.76 -5.79 -13.05
N GLY A 296 -18.10 -5.74 -11.89
CA GLY A 296 -18.07 -6.83 -10.91
C GLY A 296 -17.07 -7.95 -11.24
N ILE A 297 -16.18 -7.76 -12.22
CA ILE A 297 -15.17 -8.74 -12.62
C ILE A 297 -13.87 -8.44 -11.88
N PRO A 298 -13.34 -9.36 -11.05
CA PRO A 298 -12.07 -9.15 -10.38
C PRO A 298 -10.95 -8.97 -11.40
N ALA A 299 -10.20 -7.87 -11.30
CA ALA A 299 -9.17 -7.50 -12.25
C ALA A 299 -7.89 -7.07 -11.55
N ARG A 300 -6.73 -7.38 -12.11
CA ARG A 300 -5.40 -7.06 -11.56
C ARG A 300 -4.42 -6.65 -12.65
N TYR A 301 -3.23 -6.22 -12.24
CA TYR A 301 -2.16 -5.81 -13.13
C TYR A 301 -1.04 -6.84 -13.14
N LYS A 302 -0.39 -6.97 -14.29
CA LYS A 302 0.88 -7.66 -14.47
C LYS A 302 1.92 -6.68 -14.95
N HIS A 303 3.14 -6.84 -14.48
CA HIS A 303 4.29 -6.06 -14.92
C HIS A 303 5.42 -7.04 -15.25
N GLY A 304 6.09 -6.82 -16.37
CA GLY A 304 7.23 -7.61 -16.78
C GLY A 304 8.15 -6.87 -17.72
N ILE A 305 9.27 -7.51 -18.04
CA ILE A 305 10.10 -7.18 -19.19
C ILE A 305 9.63 -8.06 -20.35
N CYS A 306 9.12 -7.45 -21.42
CA CYS A 306 8.50 -8.14 -22.55
C CYS A 306 9.24 -7.83 -23.85
N THR A 307 9.39 -8.83 -24.72
CA THR A 307 10.07 -8.70 -26.02
C THR A 307 9.05 -8.50 -27.14
N PHE A 308 9.02 -7.30 -27.68
CA PHE A 308 8.24 -6.90 -28.86
C PHE A 308 9.12 -7.01 -30.11
N SER A 309 8.51 -6.93 -31.28
CA SER A 309 9.27 -6.82 -32.55
C SER A 309 10.14 -5.57 -32.62
N SER A 310 9.79 -4.53 -31.88
CA SER A 310 10.55 -3.26 -31.80
C SER A 310 11.68 -3.29 -30.77
N GLY A 311 11.73 -4.30 -29.90
CA GLY A 311 12.72 -4.37 -28.81
C GLY A 311 12.15 -4.94 -27.51
N THR A 312 12.97 -4.93 -26.46
CA THR A 312 12.61 -5.44 -25.14
C THR A 312 12.39 -4.28 -24.16
N TYR A 313 11.20 -4.21 -23.57
CA TYR A 313 10.78 -3.08 -22.74
C TYR A 313 10.07 -3.54 -21.47
N GLY A 314 10.05 -2.67 -20.45
CA GLY A 314 9.08 -2.79 -19.36
C GLY A 314 7.66 -2.63 -19.88
N HIS A 315 6.77 -3.53 -19.51
CA HIS A 315 5.39 -3.55 -19.98
C HIS A 315 4.41 -3.91 -18.86
N VAL A 316 3.26 -3.25 -18.89
CA VAL A 316 2.16 -3.49 -17.95
C VAL A 316 0.90 -3.84 -18.71
N TRP A 317 0.20 -4.87 -18.26
CA TRP A 317 -1.09 -5.26 -18.81
C TRP A 317 -2.07 -5.67 -17.70
N ALA A 318 -3.35 -5.77 -18.04
CA ALA A 318 -4.39 -6.24 -17.12
C ALA A 318 -4.53 -7.78 -17.18
N GLU A 319 -4.98 -8.38 -16.09
CA GLU A 319 -5.54 -9.73 -16.05
C GLU A 319 -6.93 -9.68 -15.43
N LEU A 320 -7.88 -10.42 -16.01
CA LEU A 320 -9.28 -10.51 -15.57
C LEU A 320 -9.57 -11.92 -15.06
N TYR A 321 -10.25 -12.03 -13.92
CA TYR A 321 -10.65 -13.30 -13.33
C TYR A 321 -12.04 -13.68 -13.85
N ILE A 322 -12.12 -14.76 -14.63
CA ILE A 322 -13.33 -15.22 -15.30
C ILE A 322 -13.43 -16.72 -15.06
N ASN A 323 -14.58 -17.20 -14.58
CA ASN A 323 -14.81 -18.64 -14.35
C ASN A 323 -13.65 -19.33 -13.62
N SER A 324 -13.22 -18.75 -12.50
CA SER A 324 -12.14 -19.24 -11.64
C SER A 324 -10.70 -19.18 -12.21
N LYS A 325 -10.47 -18.50 -13.34
CA LYS A 325 -9.15 -18.41 -13.98
C LYS A 325 -8.79 -16.97 -14.36
N TRP A 326 -7.50 -16.63 -14.27
CA TRP A 326 -6.97 -15.35 -14.74
C TRP A 326 -6.66 -15.41 -16.25
N TYR A 327 -7.17 -14.43 -16.99
CA TYR A 327 -6.91 -14.25 -18.42
C TYR A 327 -6.24 -12.90 -18.68
N SER A 328 -5.18 -12.89 -19.49
CA SER A 328 -4.53 -11.66 -19.92
C SER A 328 -5.47 -10.78 -20.74
N ALA A 329 -5.48 -9.49 -20.46
CA ALA A 329 -6.29 -8.46 -21.12
C ALA A 329 -5.39 -7.27 -21.49
N ASP A 330 -4.40 -7.52 -22.35
CA ASP A 330 -3.49 -6.51 -22.87
C ASP A 330 -4.10 -5.73 -24.03
N ALA A 331 -4.74 -4.60 -23.71
CA ALA A 331 -5.47 -3.76 -24.67
C ALA A 331 -4.57 -2.80 -25.46
N THR A 332 -3.23 -2.92 -25.40
CA THR A 332 -2.30 -1.95 -26.02
C THR A 332 -2.13 -2.12 -27.53
N SER A 333 -2.68 -3.18 -28.12
CA SER A 333 -2.47 -3.52 -29.53
C SER A 333 -3.69 -4.21 -30.12
N SER A 334 -4.09 -3.79 -31.32
CA SER A 334 -5.16 -4.41 -32.12
C SER A 334 -4.91 -5.90 -32.43
N ARG A 335 -3.65 -6.36 -32.40
CA ARG A 335 -3.28 -7.76 -32.58
C ARG A 335 -3.70 -8.68 -31.41
N ASN A 336 -4.02 -8.10 -30.25
CA ASN A 336 -4.38 -8.86 -29.06
C ASN A 336 -5.89 -9.11 -28.99
N SER A 337 -6.26 -10.22 -28.36
CA SER A 337 -7.63 -10.51 -27.96
C SER A 337 -7.67 -10.91 -26.48
N LEU A 338 -8.84 -10.89 -25.85
CA LEU A 338 -8.96 -11.32 -24.46
C LEU A 338 -8.43 -12.76 -24.30
N GLY A 339 -7.47 -12.95 -23.41
CA GLY A 339 -6.81 -14.22 -23.14
C GLY A 339 -5.65 -14.56 -24.08
N VAL A 340 -5.42 -13.81 -25.17
CA VAL A 340 -4.40 -14.09 -26.18
C VAL A 340 -3.59 -12.84 -26.51
N ILE A 341 -2.28 -12.92 -26.30
CA ILE A 341 -1.34 -11.84 -26.61
C ILE A 341 -0.52 -12.23 -27.85
N ASN A 342 -0.62 -11.40 -28.90
CA ASN A 342 0.16 -11.55 -30.13
C ASN A 342 1.09 -10.34 -30.38
N SER A 343 1.05 -9.33 -29.51
CA SER A 343 1.85 -8.11 -29.67
C SER A 343 3.32 -8.26 -29.28
N TRP A 344 3.63 -9.22 -28.41
CA TRP A 344 4.96 -9.52 -27.89
C TRP A 344 5.11 -11.01 -27.60
N ASN A 345 6.35 -11.50 -27.50
CA ASN A 345 6.65 -12.91 -27.25
C ASN A 345 6.39 -13.25 -25.78
N THR A 346 5.31 -14.00 -25.52
CA THR A 346 4.92 -14.39 -24.16
C THR A 346 5.84 -15.43 -23.52
N ALA A 347 6.59 -16.19 -24.31
CA ALA A 347 7.50 -17.21 -23.81
C ALA A 347 8.80 -16.63 -23.22
N THR A 348 9.17 -15.40 -23.60
CA THR A 348 10.43 -14.78 -23.16
C THR A 348 10.22 -13.71 -22.08
N ALA A 349 8.98 -13.46 -21.67
CA ALA A 349 8.69 -12.41 -20.72
C ALA A 349 9.19 -12.74 -19.31
N THR A 350 9.91 -11.79 -18.70
CA THR A 350 10.30 -11.87 -17.29
C THR A 350 9.25 -11.16 -16.44
N ILE A 351 8.46 -11.91 -15.67
CA ILE A 351 7.42 -11.34 -14.81
C ILE A 351 8.06 -10.71 -13.58
N LEU A 352 7.86 -9.40 -13.42
CA LEU A 352 8.38 -8.62 -12.29
C LEU A 352 7.37 -8.48 -11.15
N GLY A 353 6.06 -8.57 -11.45
CA GLY A 353 5.06 -8.49 -10.40
C GLY A 353 3.62 -8.66 -10.87
N THR A 354 2.75 -8.85 -9.88
CA THR A 354 1.29 -8.92 -10.02
C THR A 354 0.68 -8.04 -8.93
N TYR A 355 -0.25 -7.15 -9.29
CA TYR A 355 -0.68 -6.09 -8.39
C TYR A 355 -2.20 -5.86 -8.41
N ALA A 356 -2.79 -5.56 -7.25
CA ALA A 356 -4.13 -4.99 -7.17
C ALA A 356 -4.14 -3.48 -7.48
N SER A 357 -3.02 -2.78 -7.27
CA SER A 357 -2.79 -1.39 -7.69
C SER A 357 -1.38 -1.27 -8.22
N LEU A 358 -1.18 -0.64 -9.37
CA LEU A 358 0.17 -0.29 -9.82
C LEU A 358 0.83 0.67 -8.82
N PRO A 359 2.12 0.48 -8.53
CA PRO A 359 2.79 1.27 -7.52
C PRO A 359 3.60 2.44 -8.14
N PHE A 360 3.54 2.66 -9.46
CA PHE A 360 4.26 3.69 -10.21
C PHE A 360 3.37 4.37 -11.25
#